data_AF-M7CTE6-F1
#
_entry.id   AF-M7CTE6-F1
#
_cell.length_a   1.000
_cell.length_b   1.000
_cell.length_c   1.000
_cell.angle_alpha   90.00
_cell.angle_beta   90.00
_cell.angle_gamma   90.00
#
_symmetry.space_group_name_H-M   'P 1'
#
loop_
_entity.id
_entity.type
_entity.pdbx_description
1 polymer ?
#
loop_
_entity_poly.entity_id
_entity_poly.type
_entity_poly.pdbx_seq_one_letter_code
_entity_poly.pdbx_strand_id
1 'polypeptide(L)'
;MGDSYMRFWILLTALVLTGCDNTTMSEAPNFSLFETSAGVVYLLNQNTGELKVISSKPPVINTGDVFRDDEGQLFRYLGNGEVRMLQ
;
A
#
# COMPACT_ATOMS: atom_id res chain seq x y z
N MET A 1 -2.51 -18.28 32.95
CA MET A 1 -1.75 -17.45 31.98
C MET A 1 -2.09 -17.93 30.58
N GLY A 2 -3.06 -17.30 29.94
CA GLY A 2 -3.73 -17.82 28.74
C GLY A 2 -4.04 -16.72 27.73
N ASP A 3 -3.11 -15.78 27.53
CA ASP A 3 -3.42 -14.52 26.85
C ASP A 3 -2.57 -14.24 25.60
N SER A 4 -1.43 -14.93 25.42
CA SER A 4 -0.56 -14.73 24.24
C SER A 4 -0.88 -15.65 23.05
N TYR A 5 -1.41 -16.85 23.29
CA TYR A 5 -1.72 -17.79 22.21
C TYR A 5 -2.97 -17.38 21.43
N MET A 6 -4.02 -16.90 22.09
CA MET A 6 -5.29 -16.53 21.42
C MET A 6 -5.18 -15.26 20.57
N ARG A 7 -4.30 -14.31 20.91
CA ARG A 7 -4.10 -13.08 20.13
C ARG A 7 -3.41 -13.33 18.78
N PHE A 8 -2.55 -14.35 18.69
CA PHE A 8 -1.87 -14.70 17.46
C PHE A 8 -2.83 -15.27 16.41
N TRP A 9 -3.84 -16.03 16.85
CA TRP A 9 -4.90 -16.55 15.99
C TRP A 9 -5.88 -15.47 15.52
N ILE A 10 -6.17 -14.46 16.34
CA ILE A 10 -7.07 -13.36 15.96
C ILE A 10 -6.46 -12.47 14.86
N LEU A 11 -5.14 -12.26 14.87
CA LEU A 11 -4.45 -11.49 13.82
C LEU A 11 -4.34 -12.26 12.50
N LEU A 12 -4.13 -13.59 12.56
CA LEU A 12 -4.08 -14.42 11.35
C LEU A 12 -5.43 -14.47 10.62
N THR A 13 -6.54 -14.33 11.34
CA THR A 13 -7.90 -14.34 10.76
C THR A 13 -8.24 -13.02 10.06
N ALA A 14 -7.67 -11.89 10.50
CA ALA A 14 -7.91 -10.59 9.87
C ALA A 14 -7.27 -10.49 8.47
N LEU A 15 -6.12 -11.15 8.25
CA LEU A 15 -5.41 -11.10 6.97
C LEU A 15 -6.11 -11.89 5.86
N VAL A 16 -6.97 -12.85 6.22
CA VAL A 16 -7.73 -13.65 5.25
C VAL A 16 -8.93 -12.86 4.68
N LEU A 17 -9.38 -11.80 5.35
CA LEU A 17 -10.58 -11.04 4.97
C LEU A 17 -10.32 -9.90 3.97
N THR A 18 -9.06 -9.51 3.73
CA THR A 18 -8.70 -8.63 2.62
C THR A 18 -8.28 -9.50 1.45
N GLY A 19 -9.25 -9.91 0.62
CA GLY A 19 -9.09 -10.80 -0.53
C GLY A 19 -7.68 -10.83 -1.14
N CYS A 20 -6.89 -11.82 -0.73
CA CYS A 20 -5.60 -12.11 -1.33
C CYS A 20 -5.88 -12.98 -2.55
N ASP A 21 -6.25 -12.35 -3.65
CA ASP A 21 -6.73 -13.06 -4.84
C ASP A 21 -5.63 -13.75 -5.66
N ASN A 22 -4.35 -13.64 -5.31
CA ASN A 22 -3.30 -14.46 -5.93
C ASN A 22 -2.01 -14.47 -5.08
N THR A 23 -1.76 -15.57 -4.38
CA THR A 23 -0.41 -15.89 -3.91
C THR A 23 0.41 -16.39 -5.08
N THR A 24 1.03 -15.48 -5.85
CA THR A 24 2.01 -15.87 -6.86
C THR A 24 3.25 -16.41 -6.14
N MET A 25 3.46 -17.72 -6.22
CA MET A 25 4.58 -18.42 -5.58
C MET A 25 5.89 -17.93 -6.21
N SER A 26 6.67 -17.18 -5.43
CA SER A 26 7.94 -16.59 -5.86
C SER A 26 9.02 -17.67 -5.94
N GLU A 27 9.87 -17.66 -6.97
CA GLU A 27 11.02 -18.60 -7.10
C GLU A 27 12.07 -18.44 -5.98
N ALA A 28 11.99 -17.36 -5.20
CA ALA A 28 12.77 -17.17 -3.99
C ALA A 28 11.96 -17.64 -2.76
N PRO A 29 12.35 -18.75 -2.09
CA PRO A 29 11.52 -19.40 -1.05
C PRO A 29 11.29 -18.55 0.21
N ASN A 30 12.05 -17.48 0.38
CA ASN A 30 12.02 -16.62 1.56
C ASN A 30 11.31 -15.28 1.29
N PHE A 31 10.78 -15.07 0.09
CA PHE A 31 10.15 -13.82 -0.29
C PHE A 31 8.74 -14.02 -0.82
N SER A 32 7.81 -13.18 -0.37
CA SER A 32 6.43 -13.18 -0.87
C SER A 32 6.06 -11.82 -1.43
N LEU A 33 5.28 -11.82 -2.49
CA LEU A 33 4.71 -10.62 -3.08
C LEU A 33 3.24 -10.49 -2.68
N PHE A 34 2.86 -9.27 -2.30
CA PHE A 34 1.48 -8.92 -1.96
C PHE A 34 1.07 -7.70 -2.75
N GLU A 35 0.03 -7.81 -3.56
CA GLU A 35 -0.61 -6.66 -4.21
C GLU A 35 -1.87 -6.27 -3.43
N THR A 36 -2.02 -4.99 -3.13
CA THR A 36 -3.23 -4.44 -2.49
C THR A 36 -4.24 -3.99 -3.54
N SER A 37 -5.50 -3.82 -3.15
CA SER A 37 -6.55 -3.26 -4.04
C SER A 37 -6.23 -1.85 -4.56
N ALA A 38 -5.37 -1.10 -3.88
CA ALA A 38 -4.84 0.17 -4.35
C ALA A 38 -3.74 0.04 -5.43
N GLY A 39 -3.37 -1.19 -5.80
CA GLY A 39 -2.29 -1.49 -6.76
C GLY A 39 -0.89 -1.20 -6.20
N VAL A 40 -0.72 -1.28 -4.89
CA VAL A 40 0.60 -1.22 -4.25
C VAL A 40 1.09 -2.66 -4.06
N VAL A 41 2.30 -2.93 -4.57
CA VAL A 41 2.99 -4.21 -4.46
C VAL A 41 4.06 -4.14 -3.38
N TYR A 42 3.96 -5.04 -2.43
CA TYR A 42 4.89 -5.24 -1.33
C TYR A 42 5.71 -6.52 -1.53
N LEU A 43 6.94 -6.50 -1.05
CA LEU A 43 7.84 -7.63 -0.91
C LEU A 43 8.04 -7.90 0.59
N LEU A 44 7.63 -9.06 1.06
CA LEU A 44 7.88 -9.54 2.42
C LEU A 44 9.09 -10.48 2.42
N ASN A 45 10.07 -10.20 3.27
CA ASN A 45 11.09 -11.17 3.63
C ASN A 45 10.55 -12.03 4.79
N GLN A 46 10.29 -13.31 4.52
CA GLN A 46 9.74 -14.25 5.49
C GLN A 46 10.73 -14.63 6.61
N ASN A 47 12.03 -14.43 6.40
CA ASN A 47 13.06 -14.75 7.40
C ASN A 47 13.18 -13.66 8.46
N THR A 48 13.03 -12.39 8.06
CA THR A 48 13.20 -11.24 8.96
C THR A 48 11.87 -10.57 9.35
N GLY A 49 10.80 -10.82 8.59
CA GLY A 49 9.53 -10.10 8.71
C GLY A 49 9.56 -8.69 8.09
N GLU A 50 10.63 -8.35 7.36
CA GLU A 50 10.75 -7.03 6.71
C GLU A 50 9.75 -6.90 5.54
N LEU A 51 8.97 -5.83 5.54
CA LEU A 51 8.04 -5.49 4.47
C LEU A 51 8.55 -4.28 3.71
N LYS A 52 8.74 -4.43 2.40
CA LYS A 52 9.24 -3.38 1.51
C LYS A 52 8.22 -3.07 0.42
N VAL A 53 7.94 -1.79 0.17
CA VAL A 53 7.17 -1.38 -1.01
C VAL A 53 8.10 -1.49 -2.23
N ILE A 54 7.72 -2.30 -3.21
CA ILE A 54 8.49 -2.46 -4.45
C ILE A 54 7.82 -1.78 -5.65
N SER A 55 6.52 -1.55 -5.59
CA SER A 55 5.78 -0.75 -6.55
C SER A 55 4.59 -0.11 -5.87
N SER A 56 4.33 1.16 -6.13
CA SER A 56 3.08 1.81 -5.75
C SER A 56 2.46 2.41 -7.00
N LYS A 57 1.16 2.17 -7.22
CA LYS A 57 0.41 3.04 -8.12
C LYS A 57 0.51 4.47 -7.55
N PRO A 58 0.81 5.47 -8.39
CA PRO A 58 0.82 6.86 -7.95
C PRO A 58 -0.53 7.20 -7.31
N PRO A 59 -0.56 8.10 -6.32
CA PRO A 59 -1.81 8.54 -5.74
C PRO A 59 -2.75 8.98 -6.88
N VAL A 60 -3.97 8.47 -6.87
CA VAL A 60 -4.98 8.88 -7.84
C VAL A 60 -5.38 10.30 -7.48
N ILE A 61 -4.72 11.27 -8.11
CA ILE A 61 -5.10 12.68 -8.02
C ILE A 61 -6.35 12.83 -8.89
N ASN A 62 -7.45 13.22 -8.27
CA ASN A 62 -8.72 13.46 -8.93
C ASN A 62 -8.81 14.90 -9.41
N THR A 63 -9.48 15.11 -10.53
CA THR A 63 -9.76 16.47 -11.02
C THR A 63 -10.49 17.25 -9.93
N GLY A 64 -9.90 18.37 -9.51
CA GLY A 64 -10.40 19.20 -8.42
C GLY A 64 -9.60 19.11 -7.13
N ASP A 65 -8.76 18.09 -6.96
CA ASP A 65 -7.91 17.94 -5.77
C ASP A 65 -6.97 19.15 -5.62
N VAL A 66 -6.81 19.61 -4.38
CA VAL A 66 -5.93 20.72 -4.02
C VAL A 66 -4.78 20.20 -3.19
N PHE A 67 -3.56 20.52 -3.58
CA PHE A 67 -2.33 20.13 -2.90
C PHE A 67 -1.39 21.32 -2.76
N ARG A 68 -0.43 21.17 -1.85
CA ARG A 68 0.55 22.20 -1.51
C ARG A 68 1.94 21.71 -1.88
N ASP A 69 2.75 22.57 -2.49
CA ASP A 69 4.17 22.27 -2.69
C ASP A 69 4.99 22.56 -1.42
N ASP A 70 6.30 22.29 -1.51
CA ASP A 70 7.25 22.55 -0.42
C ASP A 70 7.43 24.04 -0.09
N GLU A 71 7.11 24.95 -1.01
CA GLU A 71 7.16 26.41 -0.82
C GLU A 71 5.87 26.97 -0.21
N GLY A 72 4.84 26.12 -0.05
CA GLY A 72 3.56 26.49 0.54
C GLY A 72 2.55 27.06 -0.46
N GLN A 73 2.83 27.01 -1.77
CA GLN A 73 1.92 27.41 -2.85
C GLN A 73 0.82 26.37 -3.04
N LEU A 74 -0.39 26.84 -3.38
CA LEU A 74 -1.55 25.96 -3.57
C LEU A 74 -1.79 25.67 -5.05
N PHE A 75 -1.96 24.40 -5.38
CA PHE A 75 -2.26 23.93 -6.73
C PHE A 75 -3.57 23.14 -6.75
N ARG A 76 -4.38 23.37 -7.78
CA ARG A 76 -5.58 22.56 -8.09
C ARG A 76 -5.30 21.70 -9.30
N TYR A 77 -5.49 20.38 -9.20
CA TYR A 77 -5.42 19.48 -10.33
C TYR A 77 -6.63 19.64 -11.24
N LEU A 78 -6.41 19.81 -12.54
CA LEU A 78 -7.46 19.97 -13.55
C LEU A 78 -7.74 18.67 -14.34
N GLY A 79 -6.95 17.62 -14.11
CA GLY A 79 -6.97 16.40 -14.92
C GLY A 79 -5.85 16.37 -15.96
N ASN A 80 -5.56 15.18 -16.50
CA ASN A 80 -4.61 14.99 -17.61
C ASN A 80 -3.20 15.60 -17.40
N GLY A 81 -2.73 15.68 -16.14
CA GLY A 81 -1.45 16.30 -15.81
C GLY A 81 -1.46 17.84 -15.73
N GLU A 82 -2.61 18.48 -15.93
CA GLU A 82 -2.76 19.93 -15.83
C GLU A 82 -3.06 20.38 -14.40
N VAL A 83 -2.49 21.53 -14.01
CA VAL A 83 -2.69 22.14 -12.69
C VAL A 83 -2.92 23.65 -12.84
N ARG A 84 -3.68 24.23 -11.91
CA ARG A 84 -3.84 25.69 -11.75
C ARG A 84 -3.29 26.10 -10.39
N MET A 85 -2.33 27.02 -10.38
CA MET A 85 -1.90 27.72 -9.18
C MET A 85 -3.03 28.60 -8.65
N LEU A 86 -3.32 28.52 -7.36
CA LEU A 86 -4.40 29.25 -6.70
C LEU A 86 -3.89 30.52 -6.02
N GLN A 87 -2.83 30.41 -5.22
CA GLN A 87 -2.21 31.49 -4.45
C GLN A 87 -0.77 31.13 -4.08
#